data_AF-D6A5Q3-F1
#
_entry.id   AF-D6A5Q3-F1
#
_cell.length_a   1.000
_cell.length_b   1.000
_cell.length_c   1.000
_cell.angle_alpha   90.00
_cell.angle_beta   90.00
_cell.angle_gamma   90.00
#
_symmetry.space_group_name_H-M   'P 1'
#
loop_
_entity.id
_entity.type
_entity.pdbx_description
1 polymer ?
#
loop_
_entity_poly.entity_id
_entity_poly.type
_entity_poly.pdbx_seq_one_letter_code
_entity_poly.pdbx_strand_id
1 'polypeptide(L)'
;MTDLHFSVDDAIARMAAGEEIAVKAHRATRWFKWFVFLQAAFALAFTLSIDVATVPYWNAFALWLLATLSLWSTASLHRRSAPRNGLRNMGTAVATWFALYTIMFDPALQLVGASSPWWWVLAGVIAISPILACFPASSRK
;
A
#
# COMPACT_ATOMS: atom_id res chain seq x y z
N MET A 1 -8.66 -17.29 47.96
CA MET A 1 -7.56 -16.93 47.04
C MET A 1 -7.24 -18.18 46.25
N THR A 2 -7.63 -18.23 44.98
CA THR A 2 -7.41 -19.39 44.11
C THR A 2 -6.03 -19.26 43.47
N ASP A 3 -5.08 -20.06 43.91
CA ASP A 3 -3.76 -20.19 43.27
C ASP A 3 -3.95 -20.80 41.88
N LEU A 4 -3.83 -19.97 40.85
CA LEU A 4 -3.76 -20.40 39.46
C LEU A 4 -2.36 -21.01 39.21
N HIS A 5 -2.18 -22.27 39.58
CA HIS A 5 -1.04 -23.07 39.13
C HIS A 5 -1.23 -23.35 37.63
N PHE A 6 -0.66 -22.48 36.78
CA PHE A 6 -0.59 -22.74 35.34
C PHE A 6 0.43 -23.85 35.11
N SER A 7 -0.04 -25.02 34.68
CA SER A 7 0.86 -26.09 34.22
C SER A 7 1.65 -25.62 33.01
N VAL A 8 2.92 -26.01 32.92
CA VAL A 8 3.77 -25.73 31.75
C VAL A 8 3.13 -26.29 30.47
N ASP A 9 2.40 -27.41 30.57
CA ASP A 9 1.68 -28.00 29.46
C ASP A 9 0.51 -27.12 28.96
N ASP A 10 -0.19 -26.43 29.88
CA ASP A 10 -1.24 -25.46 29.52
C ASP A 10 -0.64 -24.21 28.85
N ALA A 11 0.56 -23.80 29.25
CA ALA A 11 1.29 -22.70 28.62
C ALA A 11 1.74 -23.06 27.20
N ILE A 12 2.26 -24.27 26.99
CA ILE A 12 2.67 -24.79 25.67
C ILE A 12 1.45 -24.93 24.75
N ALA A 13 0.34 -25.51 25.24
CA ALA A 13 -0.89 -25.65 24.47
C ALA A 13 -1.47 -24.29 24.05
N ARG A 14 -1.43 -23.29 24.94
CA ARG A 14 -1.87 -21.92 24.63
C ARG A 14 -0.93 -21.20 23.66
N MET A 15 0.39 -21.43 23.74
CA MET A 15 1.34 -20.90 22.76
C MET A 15 1.11 -21.50 21.37
N ALA A 16 0.97 -22.82 21.26
CA ALA A 16 0.70 -23.49 19.98
C ALA A 16 -0.63 -23.02 19.36
N ALA A 17 -1.69 -22.88 20.17
CA ALA A 17 -2.97 -22.32 19.72
C ALA A 17 -2.84 -20.85 19.29
N GLY A 18 -2.05 -20.05 20.01
CA GLY A 18 -1.73 -18.67 19.66
C GLY A 18 -0.99 -18.56 18.33
N GLU A 19 -0.03 -19.46 18.08
CA GLU A 19 0.74 -19.51 16.84
C GLU A 19 -0.13 -19.91 15.64
N GLU A 20 -1.02 -20.90 15.80
CA GLU A 20 -1.96 -21.30 14.75
C GLU A 20 -2.94 -20.16 14.40
N ILE A 21 -3.46 -19.45 15.42
CA ILE A 21 -4.32 -18.28 15.23
C ILE A 21 -3.53 -17.14 14.55
N ALA A 22 -2.27 -16.92 14.93
CA ALA A 22 -1.41 -15.92 14.31
C ALA A 22 -1.15 -16.24 12.83
N VAL A 23 -0.89 -17.50 12.47
CA VAL A 23 -0.70 -17.95 11.08
C VAL A 23 -1.99 -17.78 10.26
N LYS A 24 -3.16 -18.15 10.82
CA LYS A 24 -4.46 -17.94 10.16
C LYS A 24 -4.75 -16.45 9.96
N ALA A 25 -4.43 -15.60 10.95
CA ALA A 25 -4.55 -14.15 10.85
C ALA A 25 -3.59 -13.57 9.79
N HIS A 26 -2.36 -14.09 9.70
CA HIS A 26 -1.38 -13.66 8.70
C HIS A 26 -1.79 -14.03 7.26
N ARG A 27 -2.40 -15.21 7.08
CA ARG A 27 -2.95 -15.63 5.80
C ARG A 27 -4.15 -14.75 5.41
N ALA A 28 -5.01 -14.43 6.37
CA ALA A 28 -6.17 -13.57 6.18
C ALA A 28 -5.81 -12.11 5.84
N THR A 29 -4.62 -11.63 6.19
CA THR A 29 -4.14 -10.28 5.85
C THR A 29 -3.21 -10.24 4.63
N ARG A 30 -2.86 -11.38 4.02
CA ARG A 30 -1.95 -11.44 2.85
C ARG A 30 -2.48 -10.66 1.64
N TRP A 31 -3.79 -10.61 1.45
CA TRP A 31 -4.41 -9.82 0.37
C TRP A 31 -4.11 -8.32 0.52
N PHE A 32 -3.95 -7.81 1.75
CA PHE A 32 -3.64 -6.41 1.99
C PHE A 32 -2.24 -6.05 1.48
N LYS A 33 -1.26 -6.96 1.62
CA LYS A 33 0.08 -6.77 1.03
C LYS A 33 0.02 -6.67 -0.49
N TRP A 34 -0.77 -7.53 -1.13
CA TRP A 34 -1.00 -7.47 -2.57
C TRP A 34 -1.73 -6.20 -3.00
N PHE A 35 -2.71 -5.75 -2.22
CA PHE A 35 -3.40 -4.50 -2.45
C PHE A 35 -2.44 -3.30 -2.40
N VAL A 36 -1.57 -3.22 -1.38
CA VAL A 36 -0.55 -2.16 -1.28
C VAL A 36 0.42 -2.23 -2.45
N PHE A 37 0.90 -3.43 -2.81
CA PHE A 37 1.80 -3.64 -3.94
C PHE A 37 1.19 -3.19 -5.26
N LEU A 38 -0.02 -3.65 -5.57
CA LEU A 38 -0.72 -3.30 -6.81
C LEU A 38 -0.95 -1.81 -6.91
N GLN A 39 -1.30 -1.15 -5.80
CA GLN A 39 -1.51 0.29 -5.80
C GLN A 39 -0.20 1.08 -6.02
N ALA A 40 0.91 0.63 -5.44
CA ALA A 40 2.22 1.19 -5.72
C ALA A 40 2.61 0.99 -7.20
N ALA A 41 2.34 -0.20 -7.76
CA ALA A 41 2.61 -0.50 -9.15
C ALA A 41 1.77 0.37 -10.10
N PHE A 42 0.49 0.57 -9.82
CA PHE A 42 -0.37 1.47 -10.61
C PHE A 42 0.05 2.94 -10.50
N ALA A 43 0.44 3.40 -9.31
CA ALA A 43 0.98 4.74 -9.11
C ALA A 43 2.25 4.96 -9.94
N LEU A 44 3.19 4.00 -9.91
CA LEU A 44 4.42 4.06 -10.70
C LEU A 44 4.12 3.99 -12.21
N ALA A 45 3.21 3.10 -12.62
CA ALA A 45 2.80 2.98 -14.02
C ALA A 45 2.18 4.28 -14.54
N PHE A 46 1.35 4.95 -13.75
CA PHE A 46 0.79 6.27 -14.09
C PHE A 46 1.88 7.31 -14.33
N THR A 47 2.84 7.44 -13.41
CA THR A 47 3.99 8.34 -13.56
C THR A 47 4.78 8.05 -14.83
N LEU A 48 5.12 6.79 -15.09
CA LEU A 48 5.84 6.42 -16.31
C LEU A 48 5.03 6.64 -17.59
N SER A 49 3.70 6.49 -17.52
CA SER A 49 2.82 6.67 -18.68
C SER A 49 2.84 8.11 -19.16
N ILE A 50 2.82 9.06 -18.23
CA ILE A 50 2.85 10.49 -18.53
C ILE A 50 4.26 10.90 -18.97
N ASP A 51 5.28 10.55 -18.16
CA ASP A 51 6.59 11.18 -18.28
C ASP A 51 7.56 10.44 -19.21
N VAL A 52 7.33 9.16 -19.48
CA VAL A 52 8.17 8.35 -20.38
C VAL A 52 7.45 8.04 -21.68
N ALA A 53 6.18 7.63 -21.60
CA ALA A 53 5.38 7.28 -22.77
C ALA A 53 4.60 8.47 -23.35
N THR A 54 4.67 9.66 -22.73
CA THR A 54 4.01 10.90 -23.21
C THR A 54 2.49 10.74 -23.42
N VAL A 55 1.86 9.84 -22.66
CA VAL A 55 0.42 9.59 -22.74
C VAL A 55 -0.32 10.84 -22.25
N PRO A 56 -1.40 11.27 -22.93
CA PRO A 56 -2.20 12.39 -22.45
C PRO A 56 -2.65 12.19 -21.00
N TYR A 57 -2.39 13.20 -20.15
CA TYR A 57 -2.63 13.15 -18.71
C TYR A 57 -4.01 12.60 -18.36
N TRP A 58 -5.07 13.11 -18.99
CA TRP A 58 -6.44 12.69 -18.71
C TRP A 58 -6.72 11.22 -19.03
N ASN A 59 -6.08 10.67 -20.06
CA ASN A 59 -6.22 9.26 -20.42
C ASN A 59 -5.50 8.36 -19.40
N ALA A 60 -4.26 8.72 -19.05
CA ALA A 60 -3.52 8.02 -18.01
C ALA A 60 -4.24 8.09 -16.65
N PHE A 61 -4.80 9.26 -16.32
CA PHE A 61 -5.51 9.50 -15.07
C PHE A 61 -6.81 8.69 -15.00
N ALA A 62 -7.60 8.66 -16.07
CA ALA A 62 -8.82 7.87 -16.13
C ALA A 62 -8.54 6.38 -15.92
N LEU A 63 -7.51 5.83 -16.59
CA LEU A 63 -7.13 4.43 -16.42
C LEU A 63 -6.62 4.13 -15.01
N TRP A 64 -5.77 5.00 -14.46
CA TRP A 64 -5.28 4.86 -13.09
C TRP A 64 -6.42 4.94 -12.06
N LEU A 65 -7.33 5.89 -12.23
CA LEU A 65 -8.49 6.07 -11.35
C LEU A 65 -9.40 4.85 -11.40
N LEU A 66 -9.68 4.32 -12.60
CA LEU A 66 -10.47 3.10 -12.76
C LEU A 66 -9.81 1.92 -12.07
N ALA A 67 -8.52 1.68 -12.32
CA ALA A 67 -7.77 0.59 -11.67
C ALA A 67 -7.78 0.72 -10.14
N THR A 68 -7.58 1.94 -9.64
CA THR A 68 -7.63 2.26 -8.21
C THR A 68 -9.02 1.99 -7.64
N LEU A 69 -10.09 2.51 -8.25
CA LEU A 69 -11.47 2.28 -7.79
C LEU A 69 -11.85 0.80 -7.80
N SER A 70 -11.40 0.04 -8.80
CA SER A 70 -11.58 -1.42 -8.84
C SER A 70 -10.89 -2.11 -7.65
N LEU A 71 -9.62 -1.79 -7.39
CA LEU A 71 -8.88 -2.32 -6.25
C LEU A 71 -9.54 -1.96 -4.91
N TRP A 72 -9.98 -0.72 -4.74
CA TRP A 72 -10.65 -0.26 -3.53
C TRP A 72 -12.02 -0.89 -3.33
N SER A 73 -12.75 -1.17 -4.41
CA SER A 73 -14.00 -1.92 -4.37
C SER A 73 -13.76 -3.35 -3.88
N THR A 74 -12.77 -4.05 -4.45
CA THR A 74 -12.38 -5.39 -3.99
C THR A 74 -11.89 -5.39 -2.54
N ALA A 75 -11.11 -4.38 -2.14
CA ALA A 75 -10.63 -4.23 -0.77
C ALA A 75 -11.78 -3.98 0.22
N SER A 76 -12.81 -3.26 -0.19
CA SER A 76 -14.01 -2.98 0.62
C SER A 76 -14.82 -4.25 0.89
N LEU A 77 -14.87 -5.18 -0.08
CA LEU A 77 -15.48 -6.51 0.13
C LEU A 77 -14.73 -7.33 1.19
N HIS A 78 -13.41 -7.13 1.32
CA HIS A 78 -12.55 -7.85 2.26
C HIS A 78 -12.25 -7.04 3.54
N ARG A 79 -12.98 -5.95 3.80
CA ARG A 79 -12.70 -4.99 4.88
C ARG A 79 -12.61 -5.63 6.27
N ARG A 80 -13.34 -6.72 6.53
CA ARG A 80 -13.33 -7.43 7.83
C ARG A 80 -11.99 -8.10 8.14
N SER A 81 -11.22 -8.51 7.13
CA SER A 81 -9.90 -9.12 7.30
C SER A 81 -8.75 -8.12 7.13
N ALA A 82 -9.06 -6.84 6.90
CA ALA A 82 -8.05 -5.78 6.79
C ALA A 82 -7.38 -5.50 8.16
N PRO A 83 -6.09 -5.14 8.18
CA PRO A 83 -5.44 -4.66 9.39
C PRO A 83 -6.13 -3.39 9.90
N ARG A 84 -6.15 -3.20 11.23
CA ARG A 84 -6.80 -2.07 11.89
C ARG A 84 -6.24 -0.75 11.35
N ASN A 85 -7.10 0.13 10.87
CA ASN A 85 -6.75 1.39 10.18
C ASN A 85 -5.95 1.24 8.86
N GLY A 86 -5.65 0.03 8.39
CA GLY A 86 -4.81 -0.19 7.20
C GLY A 86 -5.36 0.45 5.94
N LEU A 87 -6.66 0.28 5.67
CA LEU A 87 -7.32 0.92 4.53
C LEU A 87 -7.35 2.46 4.67
N ARG A 88 -7.54 2.99 5.88
CA ARG A 88 -7.52 4.45 6.10
C ARG A 88 -6.12 5.02 5.85
N ASN A 89 -5.08 4.38 6.37
CA ASN A 89 -3.69 4.79 6.17
C ASN A 89 -3.28 4.69 4.70
N MET A 90 -3.77 3.67 3.99
CA MET A 90 -3.56 3.55 2.56
C MET A 90 -4.23 4.68 1.78
N GLY A 91 -5.46 5.05 2.14
CA GLY A 91 -6.16 6.18 1.53
C GLY A 91 -5.40 7.48 1.69
N THR A 92 -4.88 7.74 2.90
CA THR A 92 -4.01 8.90 3.14
C THR A 92 -2.72 8.82 2.34
N ALA A 93 -2.09 7.64 2.25
CA ALA A 93 -0.85 7.46 1.49
C ALA A 93 -1.04 7.70 -0.01
N VAL A 94 -2.15 7.25 -0.61
CA VAL A 94 -2.48 7.51 -2.01
C VAL A 94 -2.75 9.00 -2.24
N ALA A 95 -3.48 9.66 -1.34
CA ALA A 95 -3.70 11.11 -1.43
C ALA A 95 -2.39 11.89 -1.31
N THR A 96 -1.51 11.51 -0.37
CA THR A 96 -0.18 12.11 -0.22
C THR A 96 0.69 11.89 -1.45
N TRP A 97 0.72 10.67 -2.01
CA TRP A 97 1.42 10.40 -3.27
C TRP A 97 0.91 11.30 -4.40
N PHE A 98 -0.41 11.40 -4.56
CA PHE A 98 -1.00 12.20 -5.62
C PHE A 98 -0.62 13.67 -5.48
N ALA A 99 -0.69 14.23 -4.27
CA ALA A 99 -0.27 15.59 -3.99
C ALA A 99 1.23 15.79 -4.26
N LEU A 100 2.09 14.87 -3.80
CA LEU A 100 3.54 14.95 -4.06
C LEU A 100 3.86 14.92 -5.55
N TYR A 101 3.23 14.02 -6.30
CA TYR A 101 3.48 13.88 -7.73
C TYR A 101 2.97 15.10 -8.51
N THR A 102 1.70 15.48 -8.33
CA THR A 102 1.06 16.54 -9.13
C THR A 102 1.46 17.96 -8.73
N ILE A 103 1.71 18.21 -7.45
CA ILE A 103 1.98 19.58 -6.95
C ILE A 103 3.47 19.86 -6.83
N MET A 104 4.30 18.84 -6.54
CA MET A 104 5.73 19.06 -6.34
C MET A 104 6.58 18.54 -7.50
N PHE A 105 6.49 17.25 -7.83
CA PHE A 105 7.45 16.65 -8.75
C PHE A 105 7.24 17.07 -10.20
N ASP A 106 6.00 17.01 -10.70
CA ASP A 106 5.70 17.39 -12.08
C ASP A 106 6.12 18.84 -12.41
N PRO A 107 5.65 19.88 -11.67
CA PRO A 107 6.06 21.25 -11.97
C PRO A 107 7.56 21.50 -11.70
N ALA A 108 8.16 20.89 -10.67
CA ALA A 108 9.59 21.10 -10.39
C ALA A 108 10.48 20.49 -11.48
N LEU A 109 10.14 19.30 -12.00
CA LEU A 109 10.92 18.65 -13.04
C LEU A 109 10.74 19.33 -14.41
N GLN A 110 9.55 19.85 -14.68
CA GLN A 110 9.31 20.72 -15.85
C GLN A 110 10.12 22.03 -15.75
N LEU A 111 10.17 22.66 -14.56
CA LEU A 111 10.92 23.91 -14.33
C LEU A 111 12.45 23.73 -14.46
N VAL A 112 12.98 22.59 -14.05
CA VAL A 112 14.42 22.27 -14.14
C VAL A 112 14.80 21.76 -15.54
N GLY A 113 13.82 21.62 -16.45
CA GLY A 113 14.06 21.13 -17.81
C GLY A 113 14.62 19.72 -17.82
N ALA A 114 14.17 18.87 -16.88
CA ALA A 114 14.64 17.49 -16.76
C ALA A 114 14.27 16.69 -18.02
N SER A 115 15.19 16.66 -18.98
CA SER A 115 15.02 16.03 -20.30
C SER A 115 15.31 14.53 -20.29
N SER A 116 15.92 14.02 -19.21
CA SER A 116 16.21 12.59 -19.07
C SER A 116 15.04 11.84 -18.43
N PRO A 117 14.53 10.77 -19.07
CA PRO A 117 13.49 9.89 -18.50
C PRO A 117 13.85 9.31 -17.13
N TRP A 118 15.15 9.24 -16.80
CA TRP A 118 15.62 8.66 -15.55
C TRP A 118 15.23 9.49 -14.31
N TRP A 119 15.12 10.81 -14.45
CA TRP A 119 14.66 11.68 -13.35
C TRP A 119 13.20 11.41 -12.99
N TRP A 120 12.37 11.12 -13.98
CA TRP A 120 10.97 10.78 -13.82
C TRP A 120 10.77 9.39 -13.21
N VAL A 121 11.61 8.42 -13.60
CA VAL A 121 11.66 7.11 -12.94
C VAL A 121 12.02 7.27 -11.45
N LEU A 122 13.07 8.04 -11.14
CA LEU A 122 13.51 8.26 -9.76
C LEU A 122 12.43 8.97 -8.93
N ALA A 123 11.81 10.01 -9.48
CA ALA A 123 10.72 10.74 -8.85
C ALA A 123 9.51 9.83 -8.58
N GLY A 124 9.13 8.99 -9.55
CA GLY A 124 8.08 7.98 -9.37
C GLY A 124 8.40 7.00 -8.23
N VAL A 125 9.63 6.48 -8.17
CA VAL A 125 10.08 5.57 -7.10
C VAL A 125 10.06 6.24 -5.73
N ILE A 126 10.49 7.50 -5.63
CA ILE A 126 10.45 8.25 -4.37
C ILE A 126 9.01 8.55 -3.97
N ALA A 127 8.17 8.93 -4.94
CA ALA A 127 6.79 9.30 -4.69
C ALA A 127 5.98 8.12 -4.14
N ILE A 128 6.24 6.87 -4.55
CA ILE A 128 5.51 5.70 -4.01
C ILE A 128 5.91 5.33 -2.58
N SER A 129 6.90 5.98 -1.98
CA SER A 129 7.36 5.67 -0.61
C SER A 129 6.27 5.72 0.48
N PRO A 130 5.28 6.64 0.48
CA PRO A 130 4.19 6.64 1.46
C PRO A 130 3.29 5.41 1.32
N ILE A 131 3.12 4.93 0.08
CA ILE A 131 2.36 3.71 -0.22
C ILE A 131 3.13 2.49 0.30
N LEU A 132 4.43 2.40 0.01
CA LEU A 132 5.28 1.31 0.50
C LEU A 132 5.40 1.30 2.03
N ALA A 133 5.35 2.45 2.69
CA ALA A 133 5.34 2.54 4.14
C ALA A 133 4.13 1.84 4.80
N CYS A 134 3.07 1.54 4.03
CA CYS A 134 1.92 0.77 4.51
C CYS A 134 2.16 -0.75 4.58
N PHE A 135 3.24 -1.28 3.99
CA PHE A 135 3.62 -2.70 4.10
C PHE A 135 3.85 -3.17 5.55
N PRO A 136 4.73 -2.52 6.35
CA PRO A 136 5.00 -2.96 7.72
C PRO A 136 3.82 -2.78 8.68
N ALA A 137 2.87 -1.88 8.37
CA ALA A 137 1.63 -1.74 9.14
C ALA A 137 0.72 -2.99 9.01
N SER A 138 0.93 -3.83 7.98
CA SER A 138 0.30 -5.15 7.90
C SER A 138 0.95 -6.20 8.81
N SER A 139 2.13 -5.91 9.38
CA SER A 139 2.98 -6.87 10.09
C SER A 139 3.06 -6.62 11.59
N ARG A 140 2.76 -5.41 12.08
CA ARG A 140 2.72 -5.10 13.51
C ARG A 140 1.30 -5.32 14.04
N LYS A 141 1.10 -6.46 14.71
CA LYS A 141 0.09 -6.64 15.76
C LYS A 141 0.82 -7.02 17.03
#